data_AF-M3XCH0-F1
#
_entry.id   AF-M3XCH0-F1
#
_cell.length_a   1.000
_cell.length_b   1.000
_cell.length_c   1.000
_cell.angle_alpha   90.00
_cell.angle_beta   90.00
_cell.angle_gamma   90.00
#
_symmetry.space_group_name_H-M   'P 1'
#
loop_
_entity.id
_entity.type
_entity.pdbx_description
1 polymer ?
#
loop_
_entity_poly.entity_id
_entity_poly.type
_entity_poly.pdbx_seq_one_letter_code
_entity_poly.pdbx_strand_id
1 'polypeptide(L)'
;RTWARARLRGPQFPCPRHRLGEGCWARSASSGGWPRRRRKGGWPLGRGDSLAGCLTQTLDCAQAKIKARDLRGKKKEELLKQLEDLKVELSQLRVAKVTGGAASKLSKIRVVRKSIARVLTVINQTQKENLRKFYKGKKYKPLDLRPKKTRAMRRRLNKHEENLKTKKQQRKERLYPLRKYAVKA
;
A
#
# COMPACT_ATOMS: atom_id res chain seq x y z
N ARG A 1 30.79 -59.98 4.88
CA ARG A 1 30.06 -59.95 3.59
C ARG A 1 29.54 -58.52 3.40
N THR A 2 30.32 -57.64 2.75
CA THR A 2 30.14 -57.23 1.33
C THR A 2 28.89 -56.34 1.17
N TRP A 3 29.04 -55.00 1.24
CA TRP A 3 29.12 -54.03 0.10
C TRP A 3 27.79 -53.93 -0.69
N ALA A 4 27.30 -52.79 -1.21
CA ALA A 4 27.83 -51.43 -1.42
C ALA A 4 26.66 -50.39 -1.34
N ARG A 5 26.82 -49.17 -0.80
CA ARG A 5 27.29 -47.92 -1.45
C ARG A 5 26.50 -47.47 -2.70
N ALA A 6 25.75 -46.37 -2.57
CA ALA A 6 25.55 -45.37 -3.64
C ALA A 6 25.62 -43.95 -3.05
N ARG A 7 26.46 -43.08 -3.64
CA ARG A 7 26.66 -41.66 -3.25
C ARG A 7 26.45 -40.77 -4.48
N LEU A 8 25.71 -39.68 -4.32
CA LEU A 8 25.87 -38.40 -5.03
C LEU A 8 25.50 -37.32 -3.98
N ARG A 9 26.42 -36.61 -3.29
CA ARG A 9 27.30 -35.50 -3.74
C ARG A 9 26.64 -34.64 -4.83
N GLY A 10 26.43 -33.32 -4.69
CA GLY A 10 26.73 -32.35 -3.62
C GLY A 10 25.99 -31.04 -3.94
N PRO A 11 26.54 -29.82 -3.72
CA PRO A 11 27.70 -29.44 -2.92
C PRO A 11 27.37 -28.40 -1.81
N GLN A 12 28.10 -28.44 -0.70
CA GLN A 12 28.20 -27.31 0.24
C GLN A 12 29.43 -26.47 -0.14
N PHE A 13 29.32 -25.15 -0.16
CA PHE A 13 30.45 -24.21 -0.19
C PHE A 13 30.06 -22.91 0.57
N PRO A 14 31.02 -22.15 1.12
CA PRO A 14 31.01 -21.96 2.58
C PRO A 14 31.03 -20.50 3.03
N CYS A 15 30.76 -20.29 4.32
CA CYS A 15 30.97 -19.01 4.99
C CYS A 15 32.47 -18.67 5.12
N PRO A 16 32.94 -17.48 4.68
CA PRO A 16 34.25 -16.97 5.06
C PRO A 16 34.14 -16.11 6.34
N ARG A 17 34.96 -16.40 7.35
CA ARG A 17 35.18 -15.53 8.51
C ARG A 17 36.63 -15.62 8.97
N HIS A 18 37.45 -14.62 8.68
CA HIS A 18 38.65 -14.16 9.42
C HIS A 18 39.10 -12.85 8.71
N ARG A 19 39.28 -11.69 9.37
CA ARG A 19 40.38 -11.25 10.28
C ARG A 19 41.73 -11.25 9.51
N LEU A 20 42.58 -10.21 9.45
CA LEU A 20 42.67 -8.85 10.03
C LEU A 20 42.48 -7.77 8.91
N GLY A 21 42.77 -6.46 8.99
CA GLY A 21 43.21 -5.55 10.06
C GLY A 21 43.41 -4.09 9.58
N GLU A 22 43.53 -3.16 10.54
CA GLU A 22 44.14 -1.80 10.56
C GLU A 22 43.94 -0.77 9.43
N GLY A 23 43.69 0.48 9.82
CA GLY A 23 43.37 1.61 8.93
C GLY A 23 42.83 2.81 9.71
N CYS A 24 43.65 3.37 10.61
CA CYS A 24 43.23 4.43 11.52
C CYS A 24 43.11 5.80 10.82
N TRP A 25 41.90 6.35 10.75
CA TRP A 25 41.70 7.79 10.56
C TRP A 25 40.59 8.29 11.50
N ALA A 26 41.00 8.86 12.63
CA ALA A 26 40.12 9.71 13.42
C ALA A 26 39.89 11.03 12.67
N ARG A 27 38.63 11.40 12.45
CA ARG A 27 38.25 12.81 12.34
C ARG A 27 37.07 13.13 13.25
N SER A 28 37.35 14.13 14.07
CA SER A 28 36.51 14.79 15.06
C SER A 28 35.18 15.30 14.52
N ALA A 29 34.25 15.52 15.44
CA ALA A 29 32.91 16.01 15.14
C ALA A 29 32.91 17.45 14.59
N SER A 30 31.95 17.74 13.72
CA SER A 30 31.28 19.05 13.70
C SER A 30 29.88 18.98 13.11
N SER A 31 29.02 19.81 13.67
CA SER A 31 27.64 20.06 13.27
C SER A 31 27.50 20.51 11.81
N GLY A 32 26.64 19.82 11.05
CA GLY A 32 26.22 20.23 9.72
C GLY A 32 24.78 19.77 9.44
N GLY A 33 23.85 20.71 9.28
CA GLY A 33 22.44 20.40 9.05
C GLY A 33 22.20 19.79 7.66
N TRP A 34 21.35 18.76 7.57
CA TRP A 34 20.95 18.18 6.28
C TRP A 34 20.14 19.21 5.46
N PRO A 35 20.57 19.57 4.23
CA PRO A 35 19.87 20.59 3.45
C PRO A 35 18.44 20.17 3.08
N ARG A 36 17.47 21.07 3.31
CA ARG A 36 16.14 20.97 2.69
C ARG A 36 16.30 20.88 1.17
N ARG A 37 15.97 19.73 0.56
CA ARG A 37 15.86 19.64 -0.91
C ARG A 37 14.73 20.56 -1.40
N ARG A 38 15.13 21.73 -1.89
CA ARG A 38 14.30 22.78 -2.47
C ARG A 38 13.57 22.21 -3.68
N ARG A 39 12.23 22.18 -3.67
CA ARG A 39 11.44 21.98 -4.90
C ARG A 39 11.70 23.18 -5.82
N LYS A 40 12.42 22.97 -6.92
CA LYS A 40 12.36 23.81 -8.13
C LYS A 40 11.90 22.93 -9.28
N GLY A 41 11.12 23.50 -10.19
CA GLY A 41 10.40 22.76 -11.24
C GLY A 41 8.91 23.13 -11.26
N GLY A 42 8.61 24.43 -11.33
CA GLY A 42 7.29 24.87 -11.78
C GLY A 42 7.24 24.70 -13.30
N TRP A 43 6.15 24.13 -13.81
CA TRP A 43 5.88 24.10 -15.25
C TRP A 43 5.20 25.42 -15.64
N PRO A 44 5.55 26.02 -16.80
CA PRO A 44 5.14 27.39 -17.12
C PRO A 44 3.66 27.50 -17.49
N LEU A 45 3.08 28.67 -17.21
CA LEU A 45 1.75 29.09 -17.62
C LEU A 45 1.87 30.12 -18.76
N GLY A 46 1.27 29.81 -19.92
CA GLY A 46 1.10 30.66 -21.10
C GLY A 46 0.66 29.75 -22.25
N ARG A 47 -0.61 29.65 -22.65
CA ARG A 47 -1.56 30.62 -23.28
C ARG A 47 -1.20 31.00 -24.72
N GLY A 48 -2.15 30.71 -25.62
CA GLY A 48 -2.18 31.06 -27.05
C GLY A 48 -1.73 29.92 -27.98
N ASP A 49 -2.44 29.54 -29.05
CA ASP A 49 -3.87 29.73 -29.35
C ASP A 49 -4.36 28.73 -30.42
N SER A 50 -5.68 28.59 -30.55
CA SER A 50 -6.43 28.12 -31.74
C SER A 50 -5.83 27.04 -32.70
N LEU A 51 -6.12 25.77 -32.42
CA LEU A 51 -6.63 24.81 -33.43
C LEU A 51 -7.80 24.06 -32.77
N ALA A 52 -9.04 24.52 -32.94
CA ALA A 52 -9.90 24.19 -34.08
C ALA A 52 -10.13 22.67 -34.23
N GLY A 53 -11.38 22.24 -34.01
CA GLY A 53 -11.90 21.09 -34.75
C GLY A 53 -11.64 19.68 -34.23
N CYS A 54 -11.79 19.42 -32.92
CA CYS A 54 -12.69 18.33 -32.51
C CYS A 54 -13.03 18.47 -31.01
N LEU A 55 -14.22 18.98 -30.71
CA LEU A 55 -14.88 18.64 -29.45
C LEU A 55 -15.00 17.13 -29.44
N THR A 56 -14.12 16.44 -28.69
CA THR A 56 -14.29 15.03 -28.40
C THR A 56 -15.57 14.91 -27.61
N GLN A 57 -16.66 14.63 -28.34
CA GLN A 57 -17.94 14.29 -27.78
C GLN A 57 -17.66 13.13 -26.83
N THR A 58 -17.68 13.42 -25.53
CA THR A 58 -17.84 12.39 -24.53
C THR A 58 -19.27 11.91 -24.69
N LEU A 59 -19.47 11.07 -25.72
CA LEU A 59 -20.59 10.16 -25.87
C LEU A 59 -20.48 9.16 -24.74
N ASP A 60 -20.82 9.68 -23.55
CA ASP A 60 -21.07 8.95 -22.34
C ASP A 60 -22.39 8.19 -22.59
N CYS A 61 -22.29 7.17 -23.43
CA CYS A 61 -23.41 6.30 -23.79
C CYS A 61 -24.08 5.84 -22.50
N ALA A 62 -25.35 6.20 -22.36
CA ALA A 62 -26.09 6.17 -21.10
C ALA A 62 -26.51 4.75 -20.68
N GLN A 63 -25.65 3.75 -20.84
CA GLN A 63 -25.81 2.49 -20.13
C GLN A 63 -25.57 2.71 -18.63
N ALA A 64 -26.49 2.20 -17.82
CA ALA A 64 -26.54 2.41 -16.38
C ALA A 64 -25.24 1.95 -15.67
N LYS A 65 -24.32 2.89 -15.45
CA LYS A 65 -23.05 2.67 -14.75
C LYS A 65 -23.32 2.29 -13.29
N ILE A 66 -23.32 0.98 -12.98
CA ILE A 66 -23.57 0.44 -11.63
C ILE A 66 -22.80 1.24 -10.57
N LYS A 67 -23.51 1.95 -9.68
CA LYS A 67 -22.88 2.84 -8.69
C LYS A 67 -22.58 2.03 -7.43
N ALA A 68 -21.41 2.25 -6.84
CA ALA A 68 -20.95 1.46 -5.69
C ALA A 68 -21.81 1.64 -4.43
N ARG A 69 -22.55 2.76 -4.31
CA ARG A 69 -23.50 3.01 -3.22
C ARG A 69 -24.66 1.99 -3.23
N ASP A 70 -25.23 1.72 -4.40
CA ASP A 70 -26.41 0.86 -4.58
C ASP A 70 -26.07 -0.64 -4.37
N LEU A 71 -24.77 -0.98 -4.37
CA LEU A 71 -24.26 -2.33 -4.10
C LEU A 71 -24.02 -2.62 -2.61
N ARG A 72 -23.87 -1.60 -1.75
CA ARG A 72 -23.54 -1.80 -0.32
C ARG A 72 -24.70 -2.33 0.52
N GLY A 73 -25.94 -2.09 0.08
CA GLY A 73 -27.15 -2.59 0.76
C GLY A 73 -27.58 -4.00 0.34
N LYS A 74 -26.96 -4.59 -0.67
CA LYS A 74 -27.32 -5.90 -1.23
C LYS A 74 -26.66 -7.06 -0.47
N LYS A 75 -27.31 -8.22 -0.46
CA LYS A 75 -26.74 -9.43 0.16
C LYS A 75 -25.56 -9.98 -0.66
N LYS A 76 -24.64 -10.70 -0.01
CA LYS A 76 -23.46 -11.29 -0.67
C LYS A 76 -23.84 -12.21 -1.84
N GLU A 77 -24.91 -12.98 -1.72
CA GLU A 77 -25.39 -13.90 -2.75
C GLU A 77 -25.88 -13.17 -4.00
N GLU A 78 -26.64 -12.08 -3.85
CA GLU A 78 -27.09 -11.22 -4.95
C GLU A 78 -25.91 -10.59 -5.70
N LEU A 79 -24.87 -10.18 -4.96
CA LEU A 79 -23.63 -9.64 -5.54
C LEU A 79 -22.81 -10.71 -6.29
N LEU A 80 -22.90 -11.97 -5.89
CA LEU A 80 -22.25 -13.09 -6.61
C LEU A 80 -23.01 -13.42 -7.90
N LYS A 81 -24.34 -13.47 -7.88
CA LYS A 81 -25.17 -13.65 -9.09
C LYS A 81 -24.87 -12.56 -10.13
N GLN A 82 -24.99 -11.28 -9.73
CA GLN A 82 -24.66 -10.12 -10.56
C GLN A 82 -23.22 -10.14 -11.10
N LEU A 83 -22.29 -10.80 -10.41
CA LEU A 83 -20.89 -10.92 -10.84
C LEU A 83 -20.70 -11.99 -11.92
N GLU A 84 -21.43 -13.11 -11.86
CA GLU A 84 -21.41 -14.12 -12.92
C GLU A 84 -22.12 -13.62 -14.19
N ASP A 85 -23.25 -12.93 -14.06
CA ASP A 85 -23.95 -12.31 -15.19
C ASP A 85 -23.02 -11.36 -15.98
N LEU A 86 -22.34 -10.45 -15.27
CA LEU A 86 -21.38 -9.51 -15.86
C LEU A 86 -20.14 -10.21 -16.47
N LYS A 87 -19.73 -11.39 -15.99
CA LYS A 87 -18.66 -12.18 -16.60
C LYS A 87 -19.10 -12.80 -17.92
N VAL A 88 -20.33 -13.30 -18.00
CA VAL A 88 -20.92 -13.87 -19.23
C VAL A 88 -21.10 -12.77 -20.28
N GLU A 89 -21.60 -11.60 -19.90
CA GLU A 89 -21.62 -10.42 -20.80
C GLU A 89 -20.20 -10.09 -21.30
N LEU A 90 -19.20 -10.11 -20.42
CA LEU A 90 -17.81 -9.79 -20.78
C LEU A 90 -17.20 -10.83 -21.74
N SER A 91 -17.50 -12.13 -21.60
CA SER A 91 -17.00 -13.16 -22.52
C SER A 91 -17.64 -13.02 -23.90
N GLN A 92 -18.95 -12.81 -23.98
CA GLN A 92 -19.67 -12.51 -25.22
C GLN A 92 -19.11 -11.27 -25.94
N LEU A 93 -18.87 -10.18 -25.20
CA LEU A 93 -18.27 -8.95 -25.76
C LEU A 93 -16.82 -9.13 -26.22
N ARG A 94 -16.06 -10.10 -25.67
CA ARG A 94 -14.72 -10.46 -26.18
C ARG A 94 -14.80 -11.22 -27.49
N VAL A 95 -15.72 -12.17 -27.64
CA VAL A 95 -15.94 -12.87 -28.92
C VAL A 95 -16.35 -11.87 -29.99
N ALA A 96 -17.33 -11.00 -29.69
CA ALA A 96 -17.78 -9.95 -30.60
C ALA A 96 -16.67 -8.94 -31.00
N LYS A 97 -15.62 -8.78 -30.19
CA LYS A 97 -14.44 -7.98 -30.57
C LYS A 97 -13.57 -8.70 -31.62
N VAL A 98 -13.41 -10.01 -31.51
CA VAL A 98 -12.60 -10.80 -32.46
C VAL A 98 -13.30 -10.89 -33.81
N THR A 99 -14.63 -11.04 -33.82
CA THR A 99 -15.44 -11.13 -35.05
C THR A 99 -15.78 -9.76 -35.70
N GLY A 100 -15.00 -8.71 -35.44
CA GLY A 100 -15.21 -7.39 -36.07
C GLY A 100 -16.54 -6.68 -35.72
N GLY A 101 -17.10 -6.92 -34.54
CA GLY A 101 -18.43 -6.43 -34.16
C GLY A 101 -18.53 -4.89 -33.98
N ALA A 102 -19.76 -4.38 -34.11
CA ALA A 102 -20.08 -2.94 -34.07
C ALA A 102 -19.46 -2.17 -32.89
N ALA A 103 -18.98 -0.95 -33.15
CA ALA A 103 -18.32 -0.09 -32.17
C ALA A 103 -19.13 0.15 -30.88
N SER A 104 -20.46 0.19 -30.98
CA SER A 104 -21.38 0.31 -29.84
C SER A 104 -21.28 -0.86 -28.86
N LYS A 105 -20.93 -2.08 -29.31
CA LYS A 105 -20.64 -3.24 -28.45
C LYS A 105 -19.24 -3.12 -27.82
N LEU A 106 -18.25 -2.63 -28.57
CA LEU A 106 -16.87 -2.47 -28.09
C LEU A 106 -16.77 -1.47 -26.93
N SER A 107 -17.51 -0.35 -26.98
CA SER A 107 -17.56 0.64 -25.89
C SER A 107 -18.03 0.04 -24.54
N LYS A 108 -18.91 -0.96 -24.58
CA LYS A 108 -19.44 -1.63 -23.37
C LYS A 108 -18.36 -2.38 -22.60
N ILE A 109 -17.32 -2.89 -23.26
CA ILE A 109 -16.21 -3.64 -22.64
C ILE A 109 -15.57 -2.83 -21.49
N ARG A 110 -15.38 -1.51 -21.68
CA ARG A 110 -14.80 -0.63 -20.64
C ARG A 110 -15.75 -0.44 -19.46
N VAL A 111 -17.06 -0.42 -19.71
CA VAL A 111 -18.10 -0.26 -18.68
C VAL A 111 -18.22 -1.54 -17.85
N VAL A 112 -18.43 -2.69 -18.49
CA VAL A 112 -18.58 -4.01 -17.83
C VAL A 112 -17.33 -4.34 -16.99
N ARG A 113 -16.11 -4.13 -17.50
CA ARG A 113 -14.87 -4.30 -16.71
C ARG A 113 -14.84 -3.43 -15.44
N LYS A 114 -15.31 -2.19 -15.51
CA LYS A 114 -15.41 -1.29 -14.35
C LYS A 114 -16.51 -1.74 -13.39
N SER A 115 -17.63 -2.27 -13.88
CA SER A 115 -18.72 -2.84 -13.06
C SER A 115 -18.24 -4.06 -12.27
N ILE A 116 -17.60 -5.05 -12.90
CA ILE A 116 -17.04 -6.23 -12.23
C ILE A 116 -16.06 -5.81 -11.12
N ALA A 117 -15.16 -4.86 -11.41
CA ALA A 117 -14.21 -4.35 -10.43
C ALA A 117 -14.89 -3.67 -9.22
N ARG A 118 -16.02 -2.96 -9.44
CA ARG A 118 -16.83 -2.36 -8.37
C ARG A 118 -17.48 -3.43 -7.49
N VAL A 119 -18.12 -4.44 -8.08
CA VAL A 119 -18.76 -5.54 -7.34
C VAL A 119 -17.74 -6.31 -6.50
N LEU A 120 -16.62 -6.73 -7.10
CA LEU A 120 -15.51 -7.38 -6.38
C LEU A 120 -14.95 -6.51 -5.26
N THR A 121 -14.86 -5.19 -5.45
CA THR A 121 -14.37 -4.26 -4.42
C THR A 121 -15.34 -4.20 -3.23
N VAL A 122 -16.65 -4.15 -3.46
CA VAL A 122 -17.66 -4.14 -2.37
C VAL A 122 -17.65 -5.47 -1.61
N ILE A 123 -17.60 -6.61 -2.31
CA ILE A 123 -17.46 -7.94 -1.68
C ILE A 123 -16.20 -8.02 -0.81
N ASN A 124 -15.06 -7.56 -1.33
CA ASN A 124 -13.80 -7.59 -0.58
C ASN A 124 -13.76 -6.61 0.60
N GLN A 125 -14.50 -5.50 0.54
CA GLN A 125 -14.65 -4.55 1.64
C GLN A 125 -15.47 -5.17 2.78
N THR A 126 -16.67 -5.68 2.51
CA THR A 126 -17.54 -6.28 3.54
C THR A 126 -16.89 -7.49 4.20
N GLN A 127 -16.22 -8.36 3.43
CA GLN A 127 -15.42 -9.46 3.98
C GLN A 127 -14.32 -8.97 4.92
N LYS A 128 -13.50 -7.99 4.52
CA LYS A 128 -12.43 -7.45 5.36
C LYS A 128 -12.96 -6.71 6.59
N GLU A 129 -14.09 -6.02 6.49
CA GLU A 129 -14.76 -5.38 7.63
C GLU A 129 -15.25 -6.41 8.65
N ASN A 130 -15.86 -7.52 8.21
CA ASN A 130 -16.29 -8.60 9.08
C ASN A 130 -15.09 -9.30 9.76
N LEU A 131 -14.00 -9.55 9.03
CA LEU A 131 -12.76 -10.07 9.62
C LEU A 131 -12.12 -9.07 10.61
N ARG A 132 -12.19 -7.76 10.34
CA ARG A 132 -11.72 -6.72 11.29
C ARG A 132 -12.53 -6.69 12.59
N LYS A 133 -13.85 -6.92 12.52
CA LYS A 133 -14.72 -7.09 13.69
C LYS A 133 -14.31 -8.35 14.48
N PHE A 134 -14.20 -9.50 13.81
CA PHE A 134 -13.84 -10.78 14.45
C PHE A 134 -12.42 -10.82 15.07
N TYR A 135 -11.44 -10.11 14.49
CA TYR A 135 -10.09 -9.96 15.04
C TYR A 135 -9.90 -8.63 15.80
N LYS A 136 -10.96 -7.98 16.26
CA LYS A 136 -10.85 -6.88 17.24
C LYS A 136 -10.38 -7.45 18.59
N GLY A 137 -9.56 -6.72 19.34
CA GLY A 137 -8.97 -7.17 20.62
C GLY A 137 -7.91 -8.28 20.55
N LYS A 138 -8.06 -9.28 19.67
CA LYS A 138 -7.16 -10.45 19.60
C LYS A 138 -5.69 -10.07 19.35
N LYS A 139 -4.76 -10.63 20.15
CA LYS A 139 -3.30 -10.42 20.05
C LYS A 139 -2.74 -10.86 18.69
N TYR A 140 -3.12 -12.04 18.24
CA TYR A 140 -2.67 -12.62 16.97
C TYR A 140 -3.67 -12.30 15.86
N LYS A 141 -3.20 -11.59 14.83
CA LYS A 141 -3.98 -11.22 13.63
C LYS A 141 -3.23 -11.64 12.37
N PRO A 142 -3.94 -12.06 11.30
CA PRO A 142 -3.34 -12.36 10.00
C PRO A 142 -2.64 -11.13 9.43
N LEU A 143 -1.61 -11.34 8.60
CA LEU A 143 -0.71 -10.28 8.13
C LEU A 143 -1.44 -9.18 7.36
N ASP A 144 -2.49 -9.51 6.60
CA ASP A 144 -3.28 -8.56 5.78
C ASP A 144 -4.09 -7.55 6.59
N LEU A 145 -4.46 -7.90 7.83
CA LEU A 145 -5.21 -7.02 8.72
C LEU A 145 -4.29 -6.11 9.56
N ARG A 146 -2.99 -6.39 9.60
CA ARG A 146 -2.01 -5.58 10.35
C ARG A 146 -1.81 -4.20 9.69
N PRO A 147 -1.57 -3.14 10.46
CA PRO A 147 -1.31 -1.82 9.90
C PRO A 147 -0.02 -1.82 9.07
N LYS A 148 -0.11 -1.39 7.80
CA LYS A 148 1.02 -1.33 6.87
C LYS A 148 1.92 -0.13 7.24
N LYS A 149 2.94 -0.37 8.06
CA LYS A 149 4.01 0.57 8.44
C LYS A 149 5.35 0.11 7.88
N THR A 150 6.31 1.03 7.74
CA THR A 150 7.69 0.69 7.34
C THR A 150 8.33 -0.30 8.31
N ARG A 151 9.35 -1.06 7.86
CA ARG A 151 10.03 -2.06 8.72
C ARG A 151 10.66 -1.43 9.96
N ALA A 152 11.26 -0.25 9.81
CA ALA A 152 11.82 0.53 10.93
C ALA A 152 10.73 0.93 11.95
N MET A 153 9.59 1.48 11.49
CA MET A 153 8.47 1.85 12.37
C MET A 153 7.77 0.66 13.04
N ARG A 154 8.02 -0.59 12.60
CA ARG A 154 7.56 -1.81 13.26
C ARG A 154 8.58 -2.40 14.25
N ARG A 155 9.84 -1.95 14.20
CA ARG A 155 10.95 -2.44 15.04
C ARG A 155 11.40 -1.44 16.11
N ARG A 156 11.07 -0.15 15.97
CA ARG A 156 11.25 0.83 17.05
C ARG A 156 10.47 0.42 18.30
N LEU A 157 10.94 0.92 19.44
CA LEU A 157 10.27 0.77 20.74
C LEU A 157 8.88 1.43 20.73
N ASN A 158 8.04 1.06 21.69
CA ASN A 158 6.78 1.75 21.93
C ASN A 158 7.04 3.08 22.66
N LYS A 159 6.21 4.09 22.42
CA LYS A 159 6.31 5.39 23.13
C LYS A 159 6.32 5.27 24.66
N HIS A 160 5.69 4.23 25.20
CA HIS A 160 5.74 3.94 26.62
C HIS A 160 7.14 3.50 27.06
N GLU A 161 7.73 2.53 26.35
CA GLU A 161 9.10 2.03 26.56
C GLU A 161 10.15 3.14 26.37
N GLU A 162 10.01 3.97 25.32
CA GLU A 162 10.86 5.14 25.05
C GLU A 162 10.81 6.18 26.19
N ASN A 163 9.68 6.27 26.91
CA ASN A 163 9.45 7.19 28.02
C ASN A 163 9.62 6.53 29.41
N LEU A 164 10.06 5.27 29.51
CA LEU A 164 10.29 4.62 30.80
C LEU A 164 11.52 5.23 31.49
N LYS A 165 11.26 6.09 32.48
CA LYS A 165 12.30 6.73 33.30
C LYS A 165 12.56 5.93 34.57
N THR A 166 13.81 5.82 34.99
CA THR A 166 14.18 5.19 36.27
C THR A 166 13.58 5.96 37.45
N LYS A 167 13.30 5.27 38.58
CA LYS A 167 12.80 5.92 39.82
C LYS A 167 13.71 7.08 40.27
N LYS A 168 15.03 6.95 40.09
CA LYS A 168 16.02 8.00 40.37
C LYS A 168 15.84 9.23 39.49
N GLN A 169 15.63 9.04 38.18
CA GLN A 169 15.35 10.14 37.24
C GLN A 169 14.00 10.80 37.55
N GLN A 170 12.93 10.03 37.80
CA GLN A 170 11.63 10.57 38.18
C GLN A 170 11.68 11.38 39.49
N ARG A 171 12.54 11.01 40.44
CA ARG A 171 12.81 11.84 41.63
C ARG A 171 13.52 13.14 41.24
N LYS A 172 14.61 13.08 40.45
CA LYS A 172 15.36 14.27 40.02
C LYS A 172 14.48 15.28 39.27
N GLU A 173 13.64 14.82 38.35
CA GLU A 173 12.76 15.67 37.55
C GLU A 173 11.64 16.33 38.38
N ARG A 174 11.15 15.66 39.43
CA ARG A 174 10.21 16.26 40.38
C ARG A 174 10.86 17.32 41.28
N LEU A 175 12.10 17.08 41.73
CA LEU A 175 12.82 18.03 42.59
C LEU A 175 13.28 19.28 41.81
N TYR A 176 13.74 19.09 40.57
CA TYR A 176 14.36 20.15 39.76
C TYR A 176 13.67 20.30 38.39
N PRO A 177 12.42 20.82 38.36
CA PRO A 177 11.77 21.17 37.11
C PRO A 177 12.48 22.35 36.43
N LEU A 178 12.56 22.33 35.10
CA LEU A 178 13.04 23.48 34.32
C LEU A 178 12.05 24.64 34.46
N ARG A 179 12.42 25.65 35.26
CA ARG A 179 11.65 26.88 35.45
C ARG A 179 11.96 27.86 34.32
N LYS A 180 10.93 28.52 33.78
CA LYS A 180 11.12 29.68 32.90
C LYS A 180 11.41 30.90 33.78
N TYR A 181 12.46 31.64 33.45
CA TYR A 181 12.81 32.90 34.07
C TYR A 181 13.18 33.92 33.00
N ALA A 182 13.06 35.20 33.33
CA ALA A 182 13.57 36.32 32.56
C ALA A 182 14.42 37.18 33.48
N VAL A 183 15.50 37.75 32.96
CA VAL A 183 16.32 38.73 33.69
C VAL A 183 15.76 40.10 33.35
N LYS A 184 15.57 40.95 34.37
CA LYS A 184 15.18 42.34 34.17
C LYS A 184 16.41 43.11 33.64
N ALA A 185 16.23 43.86 32.55
CA ALA A 185 17.22 44.81 32.07
C ALA A 185 17.26 46.04 32.99
#